data_AF-A0A3D2R012-F1
#
_entry.id   AF-A0A3D2R012-F1
#
_cell.length_a   1.000
_cell.length_b   1.000
_cell.length_c   1.000
_cell.angle_alpha   90.00
_cell.angle_beta   90.00
_cell.angle_gamma   90.00
#
_symmetry.space_group_name_H-M   'P 1'
#
loop_
_entity.id
_entity.type
_entity.pdbx_description
1 polymer ?
#
loop_
_entity_poly.entity_id
_entity_poly.type
_entity_poly.pdbx_seq_one_letter_code
_entity_poly.pdbx_strand_id
1 'polypeptide(L)'
;MIYLTGANGLVGSRFLNLYKDQVTTISYRDEVPDVFGSHENSCLIHLAWSSTTRNTYDEFEKVIKNDVTNSKILFDYYVNKNPNGKIIFISSAGDLHLGHGRTVWEEHEPSPHSLYGECKLHVENILKELSCKTVVLRTSNIWGAKVSGNRVNGLVDKLLSSLDTDRVIEIFADL
;
A
#
# COMPACT_ATOMS: atom_id res chain seq x y z
N MET A 1 -0.64 -1.77 20.99
CA MET A 1 0.01 -0.63 20.29
C MET A 1 -0.18 -0.81 18.79
N ILE A 2 -0.66 0.20 18.07
CA ILE A 2 -0.80 0.16 16.60
C ILE A 2 0.17 1.16 15.98
N TYR A 3 1.03 0.70 15.09
CA TYR A 3 1.90 1.53 14.27
C TYR A 3 1.31 1.65 12.87
N LEU A 4 1.29 2.86 12.30
CA LEU A 4 0.67 3.13 11.00
C LEU A 4 1.60 3.88 10.07
N THR A 5 1.96 3.29 8.93
CA THR A 5 2.59 4.04 7.82
C THR A 5 1.52 4.53 6.85
N GLY A 6 1.82 5.56 6.05
CA GLY A 6 0.89 6.05 5.02
C GLY A 6 -0.36 6.75 5.58
N ALA A 7 -0.26 7.30 6.80
CA ALA A 7 -1.38 7.92 7.52
C ALA A 7 -2.02 9.12 6.77
N ASN A 8 -1.28 9.79 5.88
CA ASN A 8 -1.81 10.89 5.05
C ASN A 8 -2.47 10.41 3.75
N GLY A 9 -2.40 9.12 3.43
CA GLY A 9 -3.03 8.53 2.26
C GLY A 9 -4.54 8.35 2.42
N LEU A 10 -5.20 7.90 1.36
CA LEU A 10 -6.65 7.65 1.35
C LEU A 10 -7.10 6.72 2.49
N VAL A 11 -6.51 5.54 2.57
CA VAL A 11 -6.88 4.54 3.60
C VAL A 11 -6.39 4.99 4.97
N GLY A 12 -5.16 5.47 5.06
CA GLY A 12 -4.54 5.85 6.33
C GLY A 12 -5.26 6.99 7.04
N SER A 13 -5.70 8.02 6.30
CA SER A 13 -6.40 9.16 6.88
C SER A 13 -7.77 8.77 7.43
N ARG A 14 -8.48 7.86 6.73
CA ARG A 14 -9.74 7.29 7.23
C ARG A 14 -9.53 6.44 8.47
N PHE A 15 -8.50 5.60 8.49
CA PHE A 15 -8.16 4.80 9.66
C PHE A 15 -7.83 5.70 10.87
N LEU A 16 -7.01 6.72 10.68
CA LEU A 16 -6.61 7.64 11.75
C LEU A 16 -7.80 8.42 12.32
N ASN A 17 -8.78 8.80 11.49
CA ASN A 17 -10.00 9.46 11.97
C ASN A 17 -10.82 8.60 12.94
N LEU A 18 -10.78 7.27 12.79
CA LEU A 18 -11.53 6.33 13.63
C LEU A 18 -10.74 5.89 14.88
N TYR A 19 -9.41 5.86 14.79
CA TYR A 19 -8.54 5.24 15.81
C TYR A 19 -7.43 6.17 16.31
N LYS A 20 -7.61 7.49 16.22
CA LYS A 20 -6.56 8.50 16.46
C LYS A 20 -5.76 8.28 17.75
N ASP A 21 -6.44 7.98 18.86
CA ASP A 21 -5.81 7.86 20.17
C ASP A 21 -5.13 6.50 20.42
N GLN A 22 -5.20 5.58 19.44
CA GLN A 22 -4.66 4.22 19.53
C GLN A 22 -3.48 3.98 18.56
N VAL A 23 -3.12 4.98 17.76
CA VAL A 23 -2.22 4.84 16.62
C VAL A 23 -0.99 5.75 16.77
N THR A 24 0.18 5.15 16.64
CA THR A 24 1.45 5.84 16.43
C THR A 24 1.75 5.90 14.94
N THR A 25 1.68 7.08 14.34
CA THR A 25 1.99 7.26 12.92
C THR A 25 3.50 7.25 12.67
N ILE A 26 3.93 6.56 11.62
CA ILE A 26 5.31 6.52 11.16
C ILE A 26 5.35 7.14 9.77
N SER A 27 6.21 8.14 9.59
CA SER A 27 6.44 8.79 8.31
C SER A 27 7.93 8.82 8.01
N TYR A 28 8.30 8.43 6.79
CA TYR A 28 9.64 8.50 6.26
C TYR A 28 9.57 8.68 4.75
N ARG A 29 10.65 9.20 4.17
CA ARG A 29 10.79 9.36 2.71
C ARG A 29 11.97 8.57 2.18
N ASP A 30 13.14 8.77 2.79
CA ASP A 30 14.39 8.22 2.28
C ASP A 30 15.02 7.21 3.27
N GLU A 31 15.00 7.52 4.56
CA GLU A 31 15.56 6.68 5.63
C GLU A 31 14.46 6.24 6.59
N VAL A 32 14.45 4.94 6.92
CA VAL A 32 13.45 4.34 7.82
C VAL A 32 13.93 4.47 9.26
N PRO A 33 13.20 5.18 10.14
CA PRO A 33 13.60 5.30 11.54
C PRO A 33 13.18 4.06 12.34
N ASP A 34 14.03 3.59 13.26
CA ASP A 34 13.64 2.62 14.30
C ASP A 34 12.88 3.36 15.42
N VAL A 35 11.56 3.41 15.28
CA VAL A 35 10.64 4.06 16.24
C VAL A 35 9.88 3.06 17.11
N PHE A 36 10.21 1.78 17.03
CA PHE A 36 9.41 0.72 17.64
C PHE A 36 9.78 0.53 19.12
N GLY A 37 8.80 0.73 19.98
CA GLY A 37 8.82 0.19 21.34
C GLY A 37 8.44 -1.29 21.38
N SER A 38 8.85 -1.99 22.43
CA SER A 38 8.42 -3.35 22.71
C SER A 38 7.06 -3.34 23.41
N HIS A 39 6.07 -3.96 22.79
CA HIS A 39 4.73 -4.09 23.36
C HIS A 39 4.17 -5.48 23.13
N GLU A 40 3.46 -5.98 24.13
CA GLU A 40 2.63 -7.18 23.98
C GLU A 40 1.48 -6.87 22.99
N ASN A 41 1.24 -7.77 22.03
CA ASN A 41 0.18 -7.64 21.02
C ASN A 41 0.22 -6.33 20.21
N SER A 42 1.42 -5.88 19.80
CA SER A 42 1.49 -4.77 18.84
C SER A 42 1.05 -5.17 17.44
N CYS A 43 0.69 -4.18 16.63
CA CYS A 43 0.41 -4.37 15.21
C CYS A 43 1.03 -3.24 14.38
N LEU A 44 1.73 -3.58 13.30
CA LEU A 44 2.14 -2.64 12.26
C LEU A 44 1.18 -2.74 11.08
N ILE A 45 0.51 -1.64 10.75
CA ILE A 45 -0.32 -1.50 9.55
C ILE A 45 0.48 -0.67 8.54
N HIS A 46 0.92 -1.31 7.46
CA HIS A 46 1.78 -0.70 6.46
C HIS A 46 0.98 -0.28 5.22
N LEU A 47 0.70 1.03 5.10
CA LEU A 47 -0.05 1.64 3.99
C LEU A 47 0.81 2.59 3.12
N ALA A 48 2.02 2.93 3.57
CA ALA A 48 2.93 3.77 2.80
C ALA A 48 3.35 3.06 1.52
N TRP A 49 3.26 3.75 0.38
CA TRP A 49 3.66 3.24 -0.91
C TRP A 49 3.84 4.38 -1.90
N SER A 50 4.76 4.27 -2.84
CA SER A 50 4.92 5.24 -3.91
C SER A 50 3.77 5.11 -4.93
N SER A 51 2.98 6.18 -5.10
CA SER A 51 1.74 6.12 -5.87
C SER A 51 1.92 6.29 -7.40
N THR A 52 3.15 6.19 -7.92
CA THR A 52 3.47 6.46 -9.33
C THR A 52 3.73 5.16 -10.10
N THR A 53 2.84 4.86 -11.05
CA THR A 53 2.90 3.69 -11.94
C THR A 53 3.63 3.97 -13.27
N ARG A 54 4.20 5.17 -13.46
CA ARG A 54 4.96 5.57 -14.66
C ARG A 54 6.38 5.95 -14.23
N ASN A 55 7.35 5.06 -14.42
CA ASN A 55 8.74 5.26 -14.02
C ASN A 55 9.67 5.11 -15.23
N THR A 56 10.63 6.03 -15.35
CA THR A 56 11.82 5.99 -16.21
C THR A 56 12.92 5.13 -15.57
N TYR A 57 13.98 4.78 -16.32
CA TYR A 57 15.06 3.87 -15.85
C TYR A 57 15.67 4.28 -14.49
N ASP A 58 15.93 5.56 -14.25
CA ASP A 58 16.47 6.09 -12.98
C ASP A 58 15.45 6.10 -11.84
N GLU A 59 14.15 6.01 -12.15
CA GLU A 59 13.08 5.96 -11.15
C GLU A 59 12.85 4.53 -10.63
N PHE A 60 13.29 3.49 -11.35
CA PHE A 60 13.13 2.09 -10.90
C PHE A 60 13.89 1.81 -9.60
N GLU A 61 15.19 2.14 -9.55
CA GLU A 61 16.00 1.90 -8.35
C GLU A 61 15.41 2.63 -7.14
N LYS A 62 14.93 3.85 -7.35
CA LYS A 62 14.29 4.64 -6.32
C LYS A 62 12.98 4.02 -5.84
N VAL A 63 12.16 3.50 -6.75
CA VAL A 63 10.89 2.82 -6.40
C VAL A 63 11.18 1.54 -5.63
N ILE A 64 12.11 0.70 -6.11
CA ILE A 64 12.52 -0.52 -5.41
C ILE A 64 13.05 -0.18 -4.02
N LYS A 65 13.92 0.83 -3.90
CA LYS A 65 14.42 1.28 -2.60
C LYS A 65 13.28 1.72 -1.68
N ASN A 66 12.40 2.60 -2.17
CA ASN A 66 11.36 3.22 -1.35
C ASN A 66 10.26 2.26 -0.93
N ASP A 67 9.86 1.34 -1.81
CA ASP A 67 8.71 0.48 -1.59
C ASP A 67 9.10 -0.92 -1.12
N VAL A 68 10.23 -1.45 -1.58
CA VAL A 68 10.68 -2.81 -1.22
C VAL A 68 11.72 -2.76 -0.11
N THR A 69 12.85 -2.10 -0.34
CA THR A 69 13.96 -2.09 0.61
C THR A 69 13.56 -1.44 1.94
N ASN A 70 12.92 -0.28 1.89
CA ASN A 70 12.47 0.41 3.09
C ASN A 70 11.38 -0.36 3.84
N SER A 71 10.49 -1.05 3.12
CA SER A 71 9.49 -1.94 3.77
C SER A 71 10.17 -3.07 4.52
N LYS A 72 11.19 -3.72 3.91
CA LYS A 72 11.98 -4.75 4.59
C LYS A 72 12.65 -4.22 5.86
N ILE A 73 13.34 -3.08 5.76
CA ILE A 73 14.01 -2.45 6.92
C ILE A 73 13.01 -2.16 8.04
N LEU A 74 11.84 -1.60 7.69
CA LEU A 74 10.78 -1.31 8.65
C LEU A 74 10.28 -2.59 9.34
N PHE A 75 10.07 -3.67 8.57
CA PHE A 75 9.61 -4.94 9.11
C PHE A 75 10.67 -5.58 10.01
N ASP A 76 11.94 -5.54 9.62
CA ASP A 76 13.05 -6.05 10.43
C ASP A 76 13.11 -5.32 11.78
N TYR A 77 13.04 -3.98 11.79
CA TYR A 77 12.98 -3.21 13.04
C TYR A 77 11.76 -3.57 13.89
N TYR A 78 10.58 -3.69 13.27
CA TYR A 78 9.37 -4.04 13.98
C TYR A 78 9.46 -5.42 14.63
N VAL A 79 9.84 -6.45 13.86
CA VAL A 79 9.94 -7.84 14.31
C VAL A 79 11.00 -7.99 15.42
N ASN A 80 12.13 -7.30 15.30
CA ASN A 80 13.17 -7.31 16.34
C ASN A 80 12.67 -6.81 17.69
N LYS A 81 11.79 -5.80 17.70
CA LYS A 81 11.23 -5.23 18.94
C LYS A 81 9.96 -5.94 19.40
N ASN A 82 9.23 -6.56 18.46
CA ASN A 82 7.90 -7.13 18.65
C ASN A 82 7.77 -8.50 17.94
N PRO A 83 8.54 -9.53 18.35
CA PRO A 83 8.56 -10.81 17.64
C PRO A 83 7.19 -11.54 17.65
N ASN A 84 6.37 -11.30 18.67
CA ASN A 84 5.01 -11.84 18.79
C ASN A 84 3.93 -10.91 18.21
N GLY A 85 4.34 -9.83 17.55
CA GLY A 85 3.46 -8.83 16.94
C GLY A 85 2.77 -9.32 15.66
N LYS A 86 2.07 -8.41 15.01
CA LYS A 86 1.39 -8.65 13.73
C LYS A 86 1.69 -7.56 12.71
N ILE A 87 2.02 -7.93 11.49
CA ILE A 87 2.10 -6.99 10.36
C ILE A 87 0.86 -7.17 9.46
N ILE A 88 0.21 -6.07 9.11
CA ILE A 88 -0.86 -6.00 8.10
C ILE A 88 -0.35 -5.15 6.94
N PHE A 89 -0.39 -5.70 5.74
CA PHE A 89 0.06 -5.05 4.52
C PHE A 89 -1.08 -4.92 3.51
N ILE A 90 -1.24 -3.74 2.90
CA ILE A 90 -2.15 -3.55 1.76
C ILE A 90 -1.39 -3.82 0.46
N SER A 91 -1.83 -4.85 -0.25
CA SER A 91 -1.38 -5.23 -1.59
C SER A 91 -2.47 -4.95 -2.64
N SER A 92 -2.28 -5.42 -3.86
CA SER A 92 -3.16 -5.17 -5.00
C SER A 92 -3.76 -6.47 -5.52
N ALA A 93 -5.08 -6.54 -5.70
CA ALA A 93 -5.70 -7.64 -6.44
C ALA A 93 -5.62 -7.39 -7.95
N GLY A 94 -5.98 -6.18 -8.39
CA GLY A 94 -6.15 -5.88 -9.81
C GLY A 94 -4.86 -5.97 -10.63
N ASP A 95 -3.71 -5.64 -10.03
CA ASP A 95 -2.42 -5.66 -10.74
C ASP A 95 -1.74 -7.04 -10.70
N LEU A 96 -2.00 -7.82 -9.63
CA LEU A 96 -1.39 -9.13 -9.43
C LEU A 96 -2.09 -10.25 -10.19
N HIS A 97 -3.31 -10.03 -10.70
CA HIS A 97 -4.13 -11.10 -11.27
C HIS A 97 -4.68 -10.77 -12.67
N LEU A 98 -3.97 -9.92 -13.40
CA LEU A 98 -4.29 -9.59 -14.79
C LEU A 98 -4.18 -10.87 -15.66
N GLY A 99 -5.21 -11.13 -16.46
CA GLY A 99 -5.28 -12.28 -17.36
C GLY A 99 -5.95 -13.53 -16.76
N HIS A 100 -6.30 -13.51 -15.47
CA HIS A 100 -7.20 -14.53 -14.90
C HIS A 100 -8.65 -14.29 -15.33
N GLY A 101 -9.50 -15.31 -15.13
CA GLY A 101 -10.93 -15.21 -15.42
C GLY A 101 -11.65 -14.13 -14.61
N ARG A 102 -12.96 -13.97 -14.84
CA ARG A 102 -13.79 -12.94 -14.17
C ARG A 102 -13.70 -12.97 -12.64
N THR A 103 -13.48 -14.14 -12.06
CA THR A 103 -13.33 -14.35 -10.62
C THR A 103 -11.93 -14.82 -10.32
N VAL A 104 -11.28 -14.17 -9.35
CA VAL A 104 -9.93 -14.49 -8.87
C VAL A 104 -10.04 -14.92 -7.41
N TRP A 105 -9.33 -15.98 -7.06
CA TRP A 105 -9.22 -16.48 -5.69
C TRP A 105 -7.77 -16.36 -5.19
N GLU A 106 -7.57 -16.30 -3.87
CA GLU A 106 -6.24 -16.11 -3.27
C GLU A 106 -5.26 -17.25 -3.58
N GLU A 107 -5.75 -18.45 -3.89
CA GLU A 107 -4.96 -19.62 -4.31
C GLU A 107 -4.44 -19.51 -5.74
N HIS A 108 -4.92 -18.55 -6.54
CA HIS A 108 -4.35 -18.31 -7.86
C HIS A 108 -2.96 -17.70 -7.72
N GLU A 109 -2.03 -18.21 -8.51
CA GLU A 109 -0.69 -17.66 -8.58
C GLU A 109 -0.73 -16.22 -9.12
N PRO A 110 -0.11 -15.26 -8.42
CA PRO A 110 -0.03 -13.88 -8.90
C PRO A 110 0.86 -13.83 -10.14
N SER A 111 0.40 -13.10 -11.15
CA SER A 111 1.09 -12.80 -12.39
C SER A 111 1.04 -11.28 -12.59
N PRO A 112 1.96 -10.52 -11.96
CA PRO A 112 2.00 -9.07 -12.10
C PRO A 112 2.40 -8.65 -13.53
N HIS A 113 1.84 -7.54 -14.01
CA HIS A 113 2.15 -6.97 -15.35
C HIS A 113 2.83 -5.60 -15.28
N SER A 114 3.14 -5.15 -14.08
CA SER A 114 3.77 -3.85 -13.85
C SER A 114 4.83 -3.96 -12.76
N LEU A 115 5.79 -3.02 -12.76
CA LEU A 115 6.74 -2.88 -11.66
C LEU A 115 6.04 -2.73 -10.30
N TYR A 116 4.89 -2.02 -10.28
CA TYR A 116 4.11 -1.84 -9.06
C TYR A 116 3.65 -3.19 -8.50
N GLY A 117 3.10 -4.07 -9.35
CA GLY A 117 2.71 -5.43 -8.97
C GLY A 117 3.88 -6.29 -8.56
N GLU A 118 4.98 -6.24 -9.31
CA GLU A 118 6.22 -6.96 -8.97
C GLU A 118 6.75 -6.56 -7.59
N CYS A 119 6.83 -5.25 -7.30
CA CYS A 119 7.24 -4.76 -5.99
C CYS A 119 6.27 -5.19 -4.88
N LYS A 120 4.95 -5.15 -5.12
CA LYS A 120 3.95 -5.62 -4.15
C LYS A 120 4.12 -7.11 -3.87
N LEU A 121 4.25 -7.94 -4.90
CA LEU A 121 4.46 -9.38 -4.76
C LEU A 121 5.77 -9.69 -4.03
N HIS A 122 6.84 -8.93 -4.31
CA HIS A 122 8.11 -9.09 -3.61
C HIS A 122 7.96 -8.80 -2.11
N VAL A 123 7.23 -7.74 -1.74
CA VAL A 123 6.94 -7.42 -0.33
C VAL A 123 6.06 -8.49 0.32
N GLU A 124 5.09 -9.07 -0.40
CA GLU A 124 4.33 -10.22 0.10
C GLU A 124 5.24 -11.42 0.42
N ASN A 125 6.23 -11.70 -0.43
CA ASN A 125 7.17 -12.79 -0.21
C ASN A 125 8.10 -12.53 0.98
N ILE A 126 8.59 -11.30 1.15
CA ILE A 126 9.33 -10.90 2.37
C ILE A 126 8.48 -11.19 3.62
N LEU A 127 7.20 -10.83 3.62
CA LEU A 127 6.31 -11.06 4.76
C LEU A 127 6.07 -12.54 5.08
N LYS A 128 6.20 -13.45 4.10
CA LYS A 128 6.09 -14.91 4.32
C LYS A 128 7.31 -15.47 5.06
N GLU A 129 8.47 -14.82 4.93
CA GLU A 129 9.73 -15.26 5.53
C GLU A 129 9.92 -14.74 6.97
N LEU A 130 9.09 -13.78 7.40
CA LEU A 130 9.16 -13.22 8.76
C LEU A 130 8.62 -14.20 9.80
N SER A 131 9.21 -14.18 10.99
CA SER A 131 8.80 -15.02 12.12
C SER A 131 7.51 -14.56 12.83
N CYS A 132 7.07 -13.33 12.59
CA CYS A 132 5.85 -12.78 13.19
C CYS A 132 4.60 -13.11 12.39
N LYS A 133 3.42 -12.86 12.95
CA LYS A 133 2.15 -13.06 12.22
C LYS A 133 2.01 -11.99 11.13
N THR A 134 1.74 -12.39 9.90
CA THR A 134 1.51 -11.46 8.79
C THR A 134 0.14 -11.65 8.17
N VAL A 135 -0.45 -10.56 7.68
CA VAL A 135 -1.70 -10.55 6.91
C VAL A 135 -1.52 -9.65 5.70
N VAL A 136 -1.78 -10.19 4.53
CA VAL A 136 -1.77 -9.44 3.27
C VAL A 136 -3.21 -9.23 2.82
N LEU A 137 -3.58 -7.98 2.57
CA LEU A 137 -4.88 -7.58 2.06
C LEU A 137 -4.70 -7.15 0.61
N ARG A 138 -4.96 -8.05 -0.35
CA ARG A 138 -4.97 -7.73 -1.78
C ARG A 138 -6.26 -7.00 -2.12
N THR A 139 -6.21 -5.68 -2.12
CA THR A 139 -7.41 -4.86 -2.33
C THR A 139 -7.71 -4.67 -3.82
N SER A 140 -9.00 -4.62 -4.16
CA SER A 140 -9.46 -4.12 -5.45
C SER A 140 -9.41 -2.58 -5.48
N ASN A 141 -10.10 -1.94 -6.42
CA ASN A 141 -10.06 -0.49 -6.62
C ASN A 141 -10.67 0.25 -5.42
N ILE A 142 -9.83 0.71 -4.49
CA ILE A 142 -10.24 1.55 -3.37
C ILE A 142 -10.56 2.97 -3.85
N TRP A 143 -11.70 3.50 -3.44
CA TRP A 143 -12.17 4.86 -3.73
C TRP A 143 -12.80 5.51 -2.47
N GLY A 144 -13.21 6.78 -2.56
CA GLY A 144 -13.79 7.56 -1.46
C GLY A 144 -12.87 8.68 -0.95
N ALA A 145 -11.93 9.13 -1.79
CA ALA A 145 -11.03 10.24 -1.48
C ALA A 145 -11.58 11.56 -2.00
N LYS A 146 -11.29 12.66 -1.30
CA LYS A 146 -11.32 13.98 -1.96
C LYS A 146 -10.09 14.07 -2.86
N VAL A 147 -10.29 14.02 -4.16
CA VAL A 147 -9.19 13.97 -5.13
C VAL A 147 -8.81 15.36 -5.61
N SER A 148 -7.51 15.68 -5.58
CA SER A 148 -6.94 16.82 -6.28
C SER A 148 -6.87 16.50 -7.78
N GLY A 149 -7.04 17.52 -8.64
CA GLY A 149 -7.13 17.33 -10.10
C GLY A 149 -5.95 16.60 -10.76
N ASN A 150 -4.80 16.52 -10.07
CA ASN A 150 -3.56 15.95 -10.60
C ASN A 150 -3.39 14.45 -10.31
N ARG A 151 -4.32 13.79 -9.61
CA ARG A 151 -4.21 12.35 -9.34
C ARG A 151 -4.42 11.56 -10.63
N VAL A 152 -3.48 10.68 -10.97
CA VAL A 152 -3.54 9.87 -12.21
C VAL A 152 -4.64 8.81 -12.14
N ASN A 153 -4.77 8.09 -11.02
CA ASN A 153 -5.71 6.99 -10.84
C ASN A 153 -6.90 7.37 -9.93
N GLY A 154 -8.01 6.63 -10.01
CA GLY A 154 -9.21 6.81 -9.17
C GLY A 154 -10.42 7.33 -9.94
N LEU A 155 -10.95 6.51 -10.86
CA LEU A 155 -12.07 6.89 -11.75
C LEU A 155 -13.30 7.40 -10.98
N VAL A 156 -13.75 6.67 -9.95
CA VAL A 156 -14.94 7.04 -9.17
C VAL A 156 -14.78 8.42 -8.55
N ASP A 157 -13.65 8.67 -7.89
CA ASP A 157 -13.39 9.96 -7.25
C ASP A 157 -13.30 11.11 -8.29
N LYS A 158 -12.73 10.83 -9.47
CA LYS A 158 -12.67 11.81 -10.56
C LYS A 158 -14.07 12.15 -11.07
N LEU A 159 -14.88 11.13 -11.37
CA LEU A 159 -16.27 11.30 -11.82
C LEU A 159 -17.10 12.11 -10.82
N LEU A 160 -16.94 11.83 -9.53
CA LEU A 160 -17.61 12.63 -8.49
C LEU A 160 -17.12 14.09 -8.51
N SER A 161 -15.81 14.32 -8.65
CA SER A 161 -15.27 15.69 -8.72
C SER A 161 -15.70 16.48 -9.96
N SER A 162 -15.99 15.81 -11.08
CA SER A 162 -16.50 16.48 -12.30
C SER A 162 -17.99 16.80 -12.22
N LEU A 163 -18.74 16.24 -11.27
CA LEU A 163 -20.12 16.69 -11.07
C LEU A 163 -20.17 18.12 -10.50
N ASP A 164 -19.15 18.49 -9.73
CA ASP A 164 -19.02 19.79 -9.08
C ASP A 164 -18.09 20.76 -9.85
N THR A 165 -17.57 20.36 -11.02
CA THR A 165 -16.62 21.16 -11.82
C THR A 165 -16.86 20.99 -13.32
N ASP A 166 -16.57 22.00 -14.14
CA ASP A 166 -16.65 21.90 -15.62
C ASP A 166 -15.52 21.05 -16.25
N ARG A 167 -14.96 20.09 -15.50
CA ARG A 167 -13.83 19.28 -15.96
C ARG A 167 -14.29 18.14 -16.86
N VAL A 168 -13.70 18.07 -18.03
CA VAL A 168 -13.83 16.92 -18.93
C VAL A 168 -13.04 15.73 -18.38
N ILE A 169 -13.67 14.55 -18.36
CA ILE A 169 -13.01 13.30 -17.99
C ILE A 169 -12.86 12.43 -19.23
N GLU A 170 -11.63 11.97 -19.45
CA GLU A 170 -11.32 10.99 -20.48
C GLU A 170 -11.59 9.58 -19.94
N ILE A 171 -12.35 8.79 -20.70
CA ILE A 171 -12.58 7.38 -20.44
C ILE A 171 -11.83 6.60 -21.52
N PHE A 172 -10.85 5.80 -21.09
CA PHE A 172 -10.11 4.90 -21.97
C PHE A 172 -10.85 3.57 -22.04
N ALA A 173 -11.37 3.23 -23.22
CA ALA A 173 -12.04 1.96 -23.48
C ALA A 173 -11.56 1.41 -24.83
N ASP A 174 -11.36 0.10 -24.90
CA ASP A 174 -11.20 -0.62 -26.16
C ASP A 174 -12.62 -1.04 -26.56
N LEU A 175 -13.20 -0.33 -27.54
CA LEU A 175 -14.60 -0.46 -27.97
C LEU A 175 -14.74 -1.47 -29.11
#